data_AF-A0A812LU30-F1
#
_entry.id   AF-A0A812LU30-F1
#
_cell.length_a   1.000
_cell.length_b   1.000
_cell.length_c   1.000
_cell.angle_alpha   90.00
_cell.angle_beta   90.00
_cell.angle_gamma   90.00
#
_symmetry.space_group_name_H-M   'P 1'
#
loop_
_entity.id
_entity.type
_entity.pdbx_description
1 polymer ?
#
loop_
_entity_poly.entity_id
_entity_poly.type
_entity_poly.pdbx_seq_one_letter_code
_entity_poly.pdbx_strand_id
1 'polypeptide(L)'
;MWGLAPTFRAGTDPDGGGQVTGREVILEDVRQLCIHELTVAPTGESHTLRQPEYAWKWWSYVAQFLNECPTTGTDPLHMFGKQCSERVMRQIGIDVEKVQECELTTQDEKLKYQLENSAWSEDALRINGWRYSGTMDADLVTKAICAGFVVTPEPCARLAAPANPFNVDNLPRAPEGVSNSQLMEVFIILAVLAVGFMYFYKRSLTRHVHTALREEVMLEVQSQMAQYKQLGDL
;
A
#
# COMPACT_ATOMS: atom_id res chain seq x y z
N MET A 1 13.45 32.58 7.67
CA MET A 1 13.19 31.73 8.85
C MET A 1 12.79 30.37 8.29
N TRP A 2 13.78 29.58 7.89
CA TRP A 2 13.55 28.32 7.18
C TRP A 2 13.98 27.20 8.12
N GLY A 3 13.04 26.77 8.94
CA GLY A 3 13.13 25.55 9.70
C GLY A 3 11.82 24.85 9.47
N LEU A 4 11.80 23.86 8.56
CA LEU A 4 10.79 22.83 8.61
C LEU A 4 11.15 22.02 9.86
N ALA A 5 10.73 22.50 11.03
CA ALA A 5 10.64 21.63 12.19
C ALA A 5 9.45 20.74 11.88
N PRO A 6 9.65 19.45 11.57
CA PRO A 6 8.52 18.58 11.34
C PRO A 6 7.84 18.40 12.71
N THR A 7 6.71 19.06 12.89
CA THR A 7 5.75 18.69 13.93
C THR A 7 5.14 17.39 13.46
N PHE A 8 5.79 16.28 13.81
CA PHE A 8 5.15 14.98 13.75
C PHE A 8 4.00 14.96 14.77
N ARG A 9 3.06 14.04 14.62
CA ARG A 9 2.08 13.72 15.67
C ARG A 9 2.33 12.27 16.00
N ALA A 10 2.30 11.92 17.29
CA ALA A 10 2.33 10.53 17.72
C ALA A 10 1.33 9.74 16.86
N GLY A 11 1.82 8.72 16.16
CA GLY A 11 1.09 8.04 15.11
C GLY A 11 -0.28 7.53 15.59
N THR A 12 -1.23 7.47 14.67
CA THR A 12 -2.52 6.84 14.92
C THR A 12 -2.31 5.42 15.38
N ASP A 13 -2.96 5.05 16.49
CA ASP A 13 -2.94 3.68 16.96
C ASP A 13 -3.63 2.81 15.89
N PRO A 14 -2.93 1.87 15.23
CA PRO A 14 -3.53 0.93 14.31
C PRO A 14 -4.36 -0.15 15.04
N ASP A 15 -5.03 0.17 16.15
CA ASP A 15 -5.89 -0.65 17.04
C ASP A 15 -6.94 -1.56 16.32
N GLY A 16 -7.01 -1.54 15.00
CA GLY A 16 -7.57 -2.65 14.23
C GLY A 16 -6.75 -3.94 14.39
N GLY A 17 -7.29 -5.06 13.88
CA GLY A 17 -6.65 -6.39 13.95
C GLY A 17 -5.39 -6.58 13.08
N GLY A 18 -4.59 -5.53 12.89
CA GLY A 18 -3.34 -5.55 12.13
C GLY A 18 -2.17 -6.18 12.91
N GLN A 19 -1.07 -6.44 12.21
CA GLN A 19 0.15 -7.02 12.80
C GLN A 19 1.06 -5.97 13.45
N VAL A 20 0.88 -4.69 13.11
CA VAL A 20 1.61 -3.55 13.67
C VAL A 20 0.83 -2.95 14.82
N THR A 21 1.51 -2.66 15.92
CA THR A 21 0.91 -2.06 17.13
C THR A 21 1.18 -0.54 17.22
N GLY A 22 0.32 0.23 17.90
CA GLY A 22 0.57 1.65 18.14
C GLY A 22 1.89 1.93 18.86
N ARG A 23 2.31 1.02 19.74
CA ARG A 23 3.63 1.07 20.37
C ARG A 23 4.76 1.06 19.34
N GLU A 24 4.69 0.21 18.33
CA GLU A 24 5.74 0.14 17.30
C GLU A 24 5.76 1.40 16.44
N VAL A 25 4.60 1.97 16.14
CA VAL A 25 4.49 3.25 15.42
C VAL A 25 5.15 4.37 16.20
N ILE A 26 4.86 4.48 17.50
CA ILE A 26 5.44 5.50 18.39
C ILE A 26 6.96 5.33 18.52
N LEU A 27 7.45 4.09 18.64
CA LEU A 27 8.89 3.83 18.71
C LEU A 27 9.61 4.14 17.39
N GLU A 28 8.94 3.98 16.26
CA GLU A 28 9.48 4.40 14.96
C GLU A 28 9.51 5.92 14.80
N ASP A 29 8.51 6.65 15.34
CA ASP A 29 8.53 8.12 15.37
C ASP A 29 9.74 8.65 16.15
N VAL A 30 9.98 8.12 17.36
CA VAL A 30 11.17 8.48 18.17
C VAL A 30 12.46 8.19 17.41
N ARG A 31 12.53 7.05 16.71
CA ARG A 31 13.70 6.69 15.90
C ARG A 31 13.93 7.66 14.76
N GLN A 32 12.89 8.05 14.03
CA GLN A 32 13.00 9.03 12.95
C GLN A 32 13.45 10.39 13.46
N LEU A 33 12.99 10.82 14.64
CA LEU A 33 13.46 12.04 15.30
C LEU A 33 14.95 11.95 15.66
N CYS A 34 15.40 10.81 16.19
CA CYS A 34 16.82 10.57 16.47
C CYS A 34 17.68 10.57 15.21
N ILE A 35 17.22 9.90 14.14
CA ILE A 35 17.92 9.89 12.85
C ILE A 35 18.03 11.31 12.29
N HIS A 36 16.95 12.11 12.37
CA HIS A 36 16.97 13.49 11.91
C HIS A 36 18.04 14.29 12.66
N GLU A 37 17.98 14.30 13.99
CA GLU A 37 18.93 15.03 14.84
C GLU A 37 20.40 14.63 14.59
N LEU A 38 20.67 13.33 14.46
CA LEU A 38 22.04 12.82 14.24
C LEU A 38 22.56 13.03 12.81
N THR A 39 21.68 13.32 11.84
CA THR A 39 22.07 13.43 10.42
C THR A 39 21.85 14.80 9.81
N VAL A 40 21.27 15.75 10.55
CA VAL A 40 21.28 17.17 10.20
C VAL A 40 22.73 17.64 10.09
N ALA A 41 23.06 18.24 8.95
CA ALA A 41 24.33 18.88 8.72
C ALA A 41 24.11 20.25 8.05
N PRO A 42 25.00 21.23 8.30
CA PRO A 42 24.96 22.50 7.60
C PRO A 42 25.23 22.29 6.09
N THR A 43 24.49 23.03 5.27
CA THR A 43 24.63 23.01 3.81
C THR A 43 25.17 24.34 3.30
N GLY A 44 26.33 24.28 2.66
CA GLY A 44 26.95 25.43 2.00
C GLY A 44 27.47 26.53 2.95
N GLU A 45 28.06 27.56 2.34
CA GLU A 45 28.50 28.77 3.01
C GLU A 45 27.32 29.76 3.06
N SER A 46 26.73 29.96 4.24
CA SER A 46 25.60 30.89 4.37
C SER A 46 26.08 32.32 4.60
N HIS A 47 25.68 33.24 3.72
CA HIS A 47 25.82 34.69 3.92
C HIS A 47 24.71 35.28 4.82
N THR A 48 23.91 34.45 5.48
CA THR A 48 22.83 34.87 6.39
C THR A 48 23.08 34.37 7.82
N LEU A 49 22.42 34.99 8.82
CA LEU A 49 22.60 34.73 10.26
C LEU A 49 22.33 33.28 10.72
N ARG A 50 21.79 32.39 9.86
CA ARG A 50 21.66 30.95 10.11
C ARG A 50 22.15 30.17 8.89
N GLN A 51 22.93 29.12 9.12
CA GLN A 51 23.29 28.17 8.08
C GLN A 51 22.08 27.28 7.78
N PRO A 52 21.74 27.04 6.50
CA PRO A 52 20.66 26.13 6.18
C PRO A 52 21.11 24.70 6.51
N GLU A 53 20.31 24.00 7.30
CA GLU A 53 20.54 22.63 7.72
C GLU A 53 19.78 21.67 6.80
N TYR A 54 20.39 20.53 6.45
CA TYR A 54 19.76 19.49 5.64
C TYR A 54 20.17 18.10 6.10
N ALA A 55 19.18 17.26 6.36
CA ALA A 55 19.36 15.88 6.79
C ALA A 55 19.20 14.90 5.62
N TRP A 56 20.19 14.82 4.73
CA TRP A 56 20.09 14.00 3.51
C TRP A 56 19.84 12.52 3.82
N LYS A 57 20.49 11.99 4.86
CA LYS A 57 20.34 10.58 5.28
C LYS A 57 18.94 10.32 5.82
N TRP A 58 18.39 11.25 6.58
CA TRP A 58 17.02 11.15 7.10
C TRP A 58 15.99 11.11 5.97
N TRP A 59 16.09 12.01 4.97
CA TRP A 59 15.20 11.97 3.81
C TRP A 59 15.32 10.65 3.02
N SER A 60 16.55 10.14 2.87
CA SER A 60 16.79 8.85 2.24
C SER A 60 16.17 7.71 3.04
N TYR A 61 16.24 7.78 4.38
CA TYR A 61 15.66 6.80 5.30
C TYR A 61 14.16 6.76 5.19
N VAL A 62 13.48 7.90 5.30
CA VAL A 62 12.02 7.97 5.20
C VAL A 62 11.52 7.43 3.85
N ALA A 63 12.20 7.77 2.76
CA ALA A 63 11.84 7.31 1.42
C ALA A 63 12.04 5.79 1.24
N GLN A 64 13.15 5.22 1.73
CA GLN A 64 13.39 3.77 1.63
C GLN A 64 12.51 2.98 2.60
N PHE A 65 12.38 3.45 3.85
CA PHE A 65 11.59 2.79 4.89
C PHE A 65 10.13 2.58 4.46
N LEU A 66 9.50 3.60 3.84
CA LEU A 66 8.13 3.49 3.34
C LEU A 66 7.95 2.38 2.30
N ASN A 67 8.98 2.12 1.48
CA ASN A 67 8.93 1.11 0.43
C ASN A 67 9.37 -0.28 0.92
N GLU A 68 10.33 -0.33 1.83
CA GLU A 68 11.01 -1.57 2.24
C GLU A 68 10.47 -2.18 3.54
N CYS A 69 9.64 -1.47 4.28
CA CYS A 69 9.06 -1.89 5.56
C CYS A 69 7.53 -1.84 5.57
N PRO A 70 6.83 -2.63 4.74
CA PRO A 70 5.37 -2.73 4.76
C PRO A 70 4.81 -3.08 6.13
N THR A 71 3.61 -2.56 6.44
CA THR A 71 2.87 -2.83 7.67
C THR A 71 2.27 -4.25 7.74
N THR A 72 2.38 -5.02 6.66
CA THR A 72 1.97 -6.42 6.61
C THR A 72 3.12 -7.26 6.06
N GLY A 73 3.37 -8.40 6.69
CA GLY A 73 4.45 -9.29 6.32
C GLY A 73 4.55 -10.47 7.26
N THR A 74 5.45 -11.39 6.97
CA THR A 74 5.79 -12.53 7.84
C THR A 74 7.26 -12.54 8.23
N ASP A 75 8.12 -11.83 7.48
CA ASP A 75 9.54 -11.67 7.76
C ASP A 75 9.78 -10.39 8.56
N PRO A 76 10.22 -10.48 9.84
CA PRO A 76 10.53 -9.31 10.67
C PRO A 76 11.56 -8.35 10.06
N LEU A 77 12.42 -8.83 9.16
CA LEU A 77 13.45 -8.02 8.51
C LEU A 77 12.89 -7.11 7.41
N HIS A 78 11.72 -7.45 6.86
CA HIS A 78 11.03 -6.71 5.80
C HIS A 78 9.64 -6.22 6.22
N MET A 79 9.23 -6.51 7.46
CA MET A 79 7.99 -5.99 8.02
C MET A 79 8.29 -4.74 8.84
N PHE A 80 7.33 -3.81 8.89
CA PHE A 80 7.36 -2.66 9.78
C PHE A 80 7.80 -3.05 11.19
N GLY A 81 8.75 -2.31 11.74
CA GLY A 81 9.31 -2.54 13.07
C GLY A 81 10.82 -2.36 13.10
N LYS A 82 11.38 -2.42 14.31
CA LYS A 82 12.78 -2.08 14.59
C LYS A 82 13.80 -2.81 13.71
N GLN A 83 13.58 -4.10 13.42
CA GLN A 83 14.53 -4.88 12.63
C GLN A 83 14.63 -4.39 11.18
N CYS A 84 13.49 -4.03 10.57
CA CYS A 84 13.46 -3.43 9.24
C CYS A 84 14.07 -2.02 9.24
N SER A 85 13.74 -1.20 10.25
CA SER A 85 14.36 0.11 10.46
C SER A 85 15.88 0.03 10.51
N GLU A 86 16.44 -0.91 11.29
CA GLU A 86 17.89 -1.10 11.40
C GLU A 86 18.53 -1.57 10.10
N ARG A 87 17.86 -2.43 9.33
CA ARG A 87 18.35 -2.83 8.01
C ARG A 87 18.43 -1.64 7.07
N VAL A 88 17.38 -0.82 6.99
CA VAL A 88 17.34 0.39 6.15
C VAL A 88 18.40 1.41 6.59
N MET A 89 18.56 1.60 7.90
CA MET A 89 19.65 2.44 8.44
C MET A 89 21.03 1.97 7.97
N ARG A 90 21.31 0.66 8.05
CA ARG A 90 22.59 0.09 7.60
C ARG A 90 22.81 0.27 6.10
N GLN A 91 21.77 0.11 5.27
CA GLN A 91 21.85 0.32 3.82
C GLN A 91 22.24 1.76 3.46
N ILE A 92 21.74 2.75 4.22
CA ILE A 92 22.00 4.18 3.99
C ILE A 92 23.32 4.64 4.64
N GLY A 93 23.86 3.85 5.57
CA GLY A 93 25.05 4.20 6.36
C GLY A 93 24.74 5.15 7.52
N ILE A 94 23.60 4.96 8.17
CA ILE A 94 23.25 5.57 9.46
C ILE A 94 23.78 4.66 10.58
N ASP A 95 24.39 5.26 11.59
CA ASP A 95 24.96 4.56 12.74
C ASP A 95 23.83 4.08 13.66
N VAL A 96 23.53 2.78 13.59
CA VAL A 96 22.43 2.16 14.35
C VAL A 96 22.65 2.27 15.85
N GLU A 97 23.89 2.15 16.33
CA GLU A 97 24.20 2.15 17.76
C GLU A 97 23.92 3.53 18.37
N LYS A 98 24.33 4.60 17.67
CA LYS A 98 24.03 5.97 18.09
C LYS A 98 22.54 6.29 18.08
N VAL A 99 21.80 5.77 17.10
CA VAL A 99 20.34 5.95 17.04
C VAL A 99 19.68 5.22 18.21
N GLN A 100 20.09 3.99 18.52
CA GLN A 100 19.59 3.26 19.68
C GLN A 100 19.91 3.95 21.00
N GLU A 101 21.11 4.52 21.15
CA GLU A 101 21.49 5.32 22.32
C GLU A 101 20.59 6.56 22.47
N CYS A 102 20.33 7.27 21.36
CA CYS A 102 19.39 8.40 21.35
C CYS A 102 17.98 7.97 21.75
N GLU A 103 17.46 6.87 21.20
CA GLU A 103 16.13 6.34 21.56
C GLU A 103 16.05 6.09 23.08
N LEU A 104 17.03 5.40 23.67
CA LEU A 104 17.03 5.06 25.10
C LEU A 104 17.12 6.28 26.02
N THR A 105 17.81 7.33 25.59
CA THR A 105 18.10 8.51 26.44
C THR A 105 17.05 9.61 26.30
N THR A 106 16.36 9.71 25.17
CA THR A 106 15.53 10.89 24.83
C THR A 106 14.07 10.55 24.50
N GLN A 107 13.67 9.27 24.54
CA GLN A 107 12.30 8.84 24.20
C GLN A 107 11.22 9.65 24.91
N ASP A 108 11.24 9.73 26.24
CA ASP A 108 10.17 10.39 27.01
C ASP A 108 10.07 11.88 26.72
N GLU A 109 11.22 12.56 26.56
CA GLU A 109 11.28 13.97 26.22
C GLU A 109 10.70 14.22 24.83
N LYS A 110 11.12 13.43 23.83
CA LYS A 110 10.64 13.54 22.45
C LYS A 110 9.13 13.30 22.37
N LEU A 111 8.62 12.24 23.02
CA LEU A 111 7.19 11.94 23.03
C LEU A 111 6.38 13.04 23.72
N LYS A 112 6.88 13.59 24.83
CA LYS A 112 6.23 14.73 25.49
C LYS A 112 6.19 15.96 24.58
N TYR A 113 7.29 16.26 23.89
CA TYR A 113 7.35 17.35 22.93
C TYR A 113 6.34 17.16 21.78
N GLN A 114 6.24 15.95 21.22
CA GLN A 114 5.27 15.60 20.17
C GLN A 114 3.82 15.80 20.65
N LEU A 115 3.52 15.45 21.91
CA LEU A 115 2.20 15.65 22.50
C LEU A 115 1.85 17.14 22.66
N GLU A 116 2.79 17.94 23.15
CA GLU A 116 2.61 19.39 23.35
C GLU A 116 2.54 20.16 22.02
N ASN A 117 3.20 19.64 20.97
CA ASN A 117 3.30 20.28 19.65
C ASN A 117 2.55 19.51 18.55
N SER A 118 1.43 18.89 18.93
CA SER A 118 0.61 18.10 18.01
C SER A 118 0.06 18.94 16.85
N ALA A 119 0.16 18.40 15.64
CA ALA A 119 -0.44 19.00 14.46
C ALA A 119 -1.98 18.87 14.47
N TRP A 120 -2.66 19.72 13.69
CA TRP A 120 -4.14 19.71 13.59
C TRP A 120 -4.69 18.51 12.81
N SER A 121 -3.84 17.78 12.11
CA SER A 121 -4.15 16.58 11.32
C SER A 121 -2.87 15.73 11.19
N GLU A 122 -3.01 14.45 10.86
CA GLU A 122 -1.89 13.54 10.55
C GLU A 122 -1.13 14.05 9.32
N ASP A 123 -1.88 14.48 8.31
CA ASP A 123 -1.37 15.13 7.12
C ASP A 123 -1.42 16.65 7.31
N ALA A 124 -0.40 17.20 7.95
CA ALA A 124 -0.27 18.64 8.18
C ALA A 124 1.07 19.19 7.70
N LEU A 125 1.03 20.26 6.92
CA LEU A 125 2.22 20.93 6.39
C LEU A 125 2.18 22.44 6.68
N ARG A 126 3.34 22.99 7.05
CA ARG A 126 3.57 24.43 7.11
C ARG A 126 4.61 24.86 6.09
N ILE A 127 4.31 25.90 5.30
CA ILE A 127 5.24 26.52 4.37
C ILE A 127 5.49 27.95 4.87
N ASN A 128 6.73 28.30 5.20
CA ASN A 128 7.08 29.61 5.78
C ASN A 128 6.29 29.98 7.05
N GLY A 129 5.99 28.99 7.89
CA GLY A 129 5.20 29.18 9.11
C GLY A 129 3.69 29.28 8.89
N TRP A 130 3.24 29.38 7.64
CA TRP A 130 1.81 29.38 7.29
C TRP A 130 1.31 27.95 7.11
N ARG A 131 0.10 27.69 7.61
CA ARG A 131 -0.60 26.43 7.36
C ARG A 131 -0.90 26.28 5.86
N TYR A 132 -0.50 25.18 5.28
CA TYR A 132 -0.91 24.79 3.93
C TYR A 132 -2.29 24.11 3.99
N SER A 133 -3.21 24.57 3.14
CA SER A 133 -4.60 24.09 3.08
C SER A 133 -4.96 23.44 1.76
N GLY A 134 -3.99 23.32 0.83
CA GLY A 134 -4.20 22.61 -0.44
C GLY A 134 -4.13 21.09 -0.26
N THR A 135 -4.31 20.35 -1.35
CA THR A 135 -4.10 18.90 -1.35
C THR A 135 -2.62 18.58 -1.16
N MET A 136 -2.33 17.48 -0.47
CA MET A 136 -0.98 16.97 -0.16
C MET A 136 -0.26 16.36 -1.38
N ASP A 137 -0.58 16.81 -2.60
CA ASP A 137 0.07 16.33 -3.81
C ASP A 137 1.47 16.94 -3.93
N ALA A 138 2.47 16.11 -4.20
CA ALA A 138 3.87 16.55 -4.30
C ALA A 138 4.05 17.73 -5.27
N ASP A 139 3.35 17.73 -6.41
CA ASP A 139 3.38 18.81 -7.41
C ASP A 139 2.80 20.12 -6.87
N LEU A 140 1.68 20.06 -6.13
CA LEU A 140 1.00 21.24 -5.62
C LEU A 140 1.76 21.84 -4.44
N VAL A 141 2.29 20.98 -3.56
CA VAL A 141 3.19 21.39 -2.48
C VAL A 141 4.45 22.03 -3.06
N THR A 142 5.06 21.44 -4.09
CA THR A 142 6.25 21.98 -4.76
C THR A 142 5.99 23.35 -5.37
N LYS A 143 4.85 23.52 -6.07
CA LYS A 143 4.43 24.83 -6.60
C LYS A 143 4.21 25.86 -5.49
N ALA A 144 3.59 25.47 -4.38
CA ALA A 144 3.38 26.35 -3.23
C ALA A 144 4.70 26.78 -2.58
N ILE A 145 5.68 25.87 -2.47
CA ILE A 145 7.04 26.19 -1.99
C ILE A 145 7.73 27.16 -2.95
N CYS A 146 7.71 26.86 -4.25
CA CYS A 146 8.36 27.69 -5.28
C CYS A 146 7.76 29.10 -5.38
N ALA A 147 6.44 29.23 -5.19
CA ALA A 147 5.75 30.51 -5.14
C ALA A 147 6.11 31.35 -3.89
N GLY A 148 6.67 30.73 -2.85
CA GLY A 148 7.09 31.41 -1.62
C GLY A 148 8.41 32.18 -1.74
N PHE A 149 9.17 32.00 -2.83
CA PHE A 149 10.43 32.71 -3.04
C PHE A 149 10.21 34.06 -3.72
N VAL A 150 10.87 35.11 -3.21
CA VAL A 150 10.89 36.43 -3.86
C VAL A 150 11.59 36.36 -5.21
N VAL A 151 12.70 35.61 -5.27
CA VAL A 151 13.43 35.30 -6.49
C VAL A 151 13.38 33.79 -6.68
N THR A 152 12.69 33.34 -7.72
CA THR A 152 12.50 31.92 -7.99
C THR A 152 13.85 31.25 -8.27
N PRO A 153 14.26 30.22 -7.51
CA PRO A 153 15.51 29.53 -7.74
C PRO A 153 15.43 28.67 -9.01
N GLU A 154 16.56 28.44 -9.68
CA GLU A 154 16.63 27.68 -10.94
C GLU A 154 15.93 26.30 -10.86
N PRO A 155 16.10 25.51 -9.78
CA PRO A 155 15.41 24.22 -9.66
C PRO A 155 13.88 24.33 -9.72
N CYS A 156 13.31 25.44 -9.25
CA CYS A 156 11.87 25.68 -9.30
C CYS A 156 11.35 25.84 -10.73
N ALA A 157 12.17 26.30 -11.67
CA ALA A 157 11.76 26.39 -13.08
C ALA A 157 11.42 25.01 -13.66
N ARG A 158 12.18 23.98 -13.26
CA ARG A 158 11.93 22.59 -13.65
C ARG A 158 10.84 21.94 -12.81
N LEU A 159 10.90 22.11 -11.49
CA LEU A 159 10.03 21.41 -10.53
C LEU A 159 8.59 21.94 -10.51
N ALA A 160 8.39 23.24 -10.73
CA ALA A 160 7.05 23.84 -10.78
C ALA A 160 6.45 23.86 -12.20
N ALA A 161 7.19 23.37 -13.19
CA ALA A 161 6.71 23.29 -14.57
C ALA A 161 5.41 22.45 -14.63
N PRO A 162 4.44 22.84 -15.46
CA PRO A 162 3.24 22.03 -15.63
C PRO A 162 3.63 20.64 -16.15
N ALA A 163 3.18 19.59 -15.45
CA ALA A 163 3.29 18.23 -15.94
C ALA A 163 2.55 18.15 -17.28
N ASN A 164 3.28 17.80 -18.34
CA ASN A 164 2.67 17.55 -19.64
C ASN A 164 1.97 16.18 -19.57
N PRO A 165 0.63 16.11 -19.63
CA PRO A 165 -0.11 14.84 -19.49
C PRO A 165 0.16 13.86 -20.65
N PHE A 166 0.90 14.28 -21.68
CA PHE A 166 1.29 13.49 -22.83
C PHE A 166 2.75 13.02 -22.81
N ASN A 167 3.53 13.40 -21.79
CA ASN A 167 4.92 12.96 -21.67
C ASN A 167 4.99 11.70 -20.79
N VAL A 168 5.08 10.55 -21.46
CA VAL A 168 4.92 9.19 -20.89
C VAL A 168 6.07 8.79 -19.95
N ASP A 169 7.15 9.59 -19.91
CA ASP A 169 8.39 9.24 -19.22
C ASP A 169 8.35 9.42 -17.69
N ASN A 170 7.34 10.11 -17.13
CA ASN A 170 7.26 10.44 -15.69
C ASN A 170 6.04 9.87 -14.96
N LEU A 171 5.27 8.97 -15.57
CA LEU A 171 4.20 8.30 -14.86
C LEU A 171 4.82 7.25 -13.91
N PRO A 172 4.46 7.24 -12.61
CA PRO A 172 4.75 6.10 -11.76
C PRO A 172 4.22 4.86 -12.47
N ARG A 173 5.08 3.86 -12.69
CA ARG A 173 4.65 2.57 -13.23
C ARG A 173 3.61 2.03 -12.25
N ALA A 174 2.33 2.13 -12.63
CA ALA A 174 1.26 1.52 -11.87
C ALA A 174 1.64 0.06 -11.63
N PRO A 175 1.38 -0.51 -10.42
CA PRO A 175 1.55 -1.94 -10.21
C PRO A 175 0.80 -2.64 -11.35
N GLU A 176 1.44 -3.62 -12.01
CA GLU A 176 0.89 -4.30 -13.17
C GLU A 176 -0.52 -4.80 -12.83
N GLY A 177 -1.53 -4.01 -13.21
CA GLY A 177 -2.92 -4.36 -13.04
C GLY A 177 -3.23 -5.54 -13.95
N VAL A 178 -4.24 -6.32 -13.57
CA VAL A 178 -4.71 -7.42 -14.40
C VAL A 178 -5.13 -6.84 -15.76
N SER A 179 -4.39 -7.20 -16.81
CA SER A 179 -4.64 -6.70 -18.16
C SER A 179 -6.04 -7.13 -18.61
N ASN A 180 -6.71 -6.28 -19.40
CA ASN A 180 -7.99 -6.65 -20.03
C ASN A 180 -7.89 -7.97 -20.82
N SER A 181 -6.70 -8.31 -21.35
CA SER A 181 -6.45 -9.60 -22.00
C SER A 181 -6.53 -10.78 -21.03
N GLN A 182 -5.99 -10.64 -19.81
CA GLN A 182 -6.03 -11.68 -18.78
C GLN A 182 -7.46 -11.92 -18.27
N LEU A 183 -8.26 -10.86 -18.15
CA LEU A 183 -9.69 -11.00 -17.82
C LEU A 183 -10.44 -11.78 -18.91
N MET A 184 -10.19 -11.47 -20.18
CA MET A 184 -10.83 -12.18 -21.29
C MET A 184 -10.47 -13.67 -21.32
N GLU A 185 -9.23 -14.03 -21.03
CA GLU A 185 -8.80 -15.43 -20.93
C GLU A 185 -9.57 -16.19 -19.83
N VAL A 186 -9.71 -15.59 -18.65
CA VAL A 186 -10.46 -16.19 -17.53
C VAL A 186 -11.95 -16.39 -17.89
N PHE A 187 -12.58 -15.42 -18.54
CA PHE A 187 -13.98 -15.55 -18.98
C PHE A 187 -14.16 -16.65 -20.02
N ILE A 188 -13.23 -16.79 -20.95
CA ILE A 188 -13.26 -17.87 -21.96
C ILE A 188 -13.14 -19.24 -21.28
N ILE A 189 -12.22 -19.39 -20.32
CA ILE A 189 -12.04 -20.64 -19.57
C ILE A 189 -13.32 -21.01 -18.81
N LEU A 190 -13.93 -20.05 -18.11
CA LEU A 190 -15.19 -20.28 -17.38
C LEU A 190 -16.33 -20.67 -18.33
N ALA A 191 -16.43 -20.03 -19.50
CA ALA A 191 -17.44 -20.38 -20.50
C ALA A 191 -17.26 -21.80 -21.04
N VAL A 192 -16.01 -22.21 -21.33
CA VAL A 192 -15.71 -23.57 -21.79
C VAL A 192 -16.06 -24.61 -20.72
N LEU A 193 -15.72 -24.34 -19.46
CA LEU A 193 -16.07 -25.22 -18.33
C LEU A 193 -17.58 -25.33 -18.15
N ALA A 194 -18.33 -24.23 -18.26
CA ALA A 194 -19.78 -24.21 -18.15
C ALA A 194 -20.45 -24.99 -19.30
N VAL A 195 -19.98 -24.82 -20.54
CA VAL A 195 -20.47 -25.57 -21.71
C VAL A 195 -20.14 -27.07 -21.56
N GLY A 196 -18.93 -27.40 -21.12
CA GLY A 196 -18.53 -28.78 -20.84
C GLY A 196 -19.44 -29.41 -19.78
N PHE A 197 -19.64 -28.72 -18.66
CA PHE A 197 -20.54 -29.16 -17.59
C PHE A 197 -21.98 -29.36 -18.10
N MET A 198 -22.53 -28.40 -18.85
CA MET A 198 -23.87 -28.53 -19.45
C MET A 198 -23.96 -29.72 -20.41
N TYR A 199 -22.93 -29.96 -21.22
CA TYR A 199 -22.89 -31.10 -22.13
C TYR A 199 -22.88 -32.43 -21.36
N PHE A 200 -22.04 -32.56 -20.33
CA PHE A 200 -22.00 -33.76 -19.49
C PHE A 200 -23.30 -33.94 -18.69
N TYR A 201 -23.85 -32.86 -18.14
CA TYR A 201 -25.11 -32.87 -17.41
C TYR A 201 -26.26 -33.34 -18.31
N LYS A 202 -26.40 -32.75 -19.51
CA LYS A 202 -27.40 -33.15 -20.50
C LYS A 202 -27.22 -34.62 -20.91
N ARG A 203 -25.98 -35.04 -21.18
CA ARG A 203 -25.67 -36.42 -21.56
C ARG A 203 -26.00 -37.42 -20.44
N SER A 204 -25.74 -37.06 -19.19
CA SER A 204 -26.11 -37.88 -18.03
C SER A 204 -27.63 -37.96 -17.87
N LEU A 205 -28.31 -36.82 -17.92
CA LEU A 205 -29.76 -36.73 -17.79
C LEU A 205 -30.49 -37.53 -18.87
N THR A 206 -30.07 -37.41 -20.14
CA THR A 206 -30.64 -38.19 -21.24
C THR A 206 -30.46 -39.70 -21.02
N ARG A 207 -29.32 -40.13 -20.47
CA ARG A 207 -29.12 -41.55 -20.12
C ARG A 207 -30.06 -42.01 -19.02
N HIS A 208 -30.19 -41.24 -17.93
CA HIS A 208 -31.10 -41.56 -16.82
C HIS A 208 -32.57 -41.59 -17.27
N VAL A 209 -32.99 -40.66 -18.12
CA VAL A 209 -34.36 -40.63 -18.66
C VAL A 209 -34.63 -41.85 -19.54
N HIS A 210 -33.69 -42.24 -20.42
CA HIS A 210 -33.88 -43.42 -21.26
C HIS A 210 -33.93 -44.74 -20.46
N THR A 211 -33.18 -44.86 -19.36
CA THR A 211 -33.25 -46.03 -18.49
C THR A 211 -34.60 -46.11 -17.76
N ALA A 212 -35.07 -44.99 -17.20
CA ALA A 212 -36.37 -44.94 -16.53
C ALA A 212 -37.53 -45.25 -17.50
N LEU A 213 -37.50 -44.67 -18.71
CA LEU A 213 -38.52 -44.95 -19.73
C LEU A 213 -38.55 -46.42 -20.15
N ARG A 214 -37.38 -47.08 -20.24
CA ARG A 214 -37.32 -48.51 -20.59
C ARG A 214 -37.90 -49.40 -19.49
N GLU A 215 -37.69 -49.04 -18.23
CA GLU A 215 -38.26 -49.77 -17.09
C GLU A 215 -39.79 -49.64 -17.06
N GLU A 216 -40.32 -48.43 -17.25
CA GLU A 216 -41.78 -48.21 -17.32
C GLU A 216 -42.42 -48.95 -18.50
N VAL A 217 -41.86 -48.80 -19.71
CA VAL A 217 -42.37 -49.49 -20.91
C VAL A 217 -42.28 -51.01 -20.78
N MET A 218 -41.21 -51.54 -20.17
CA MET A 218 -41.08 -52.99 -19.94
C MET A 218 -42.16 -53.51 -18.99
N LEU A 219 -42.49 -52.77 -17.94
CA LEU A 219 -43.57 -53.13 -16.99
C LEU A 219 -44.95 -53.10 -17.66
N GLU A 220 -45.23 -52.09 -18.47
CA GLU A 220 -46.49 -52.01 -19.22
C GLU A 220 -46.63 -53.19 -20.20
N VAL A 221 -45.57 -53.50 -20.97
CA VAL A 221 -45.59 -54.62 -21.93
C VAL A 221 -45.76 -55.96 -21.21
N GLN A 222 -45.09 -56.18 -20.07
CA GLN A 222 -45.29 -57.39 -19.26
C GLN A 222 -46.73 -57.49 -18.75
N SER A 223 -47.35 -56.38 -18.33
CA SER A 223 -48.74 -56.35 -17.89
C SER A 223 -49.71 -56.71 -19.02
N GLN A 224 -49.49 -56.19 -20.23
CA GLN A 224 -50.31 -56.50 -21.41
C GLN A 224 -50.11 -57.95 -21.87
N MET A 225 -48.88 -58.45 -21.92
CA MET A 225 -48.60 -59.85 -22.27
C MET A 225 -49.24 -60.84 -21.28
N ALA A 226 -49.29 -60.50 -19.98
CA ALA A 226 -49.98 -61.32 -18.98
C ALA A 226 -51.49 -61.39 -19.24
N GLN A 227 -52.12 -60.27 -19.63
CA GLN A 227 -53.54 -60.25 -20.03
C GLN A 227 -53.81 -61.07 -21.30
N TYR A 228 -52.95 -60.96 -22.33
CA TYR A 228 -53.09 -61.77 -23.54
C TYR A 228 -52.94 -63.27 -23.28
N LYS A 229 -52.01 -63.67 -22.38
CA LYS A 229 -51.84 -65.07 -22.01
C LYS A 229 -53.09 -65.65 -21.32
N GLN A 230 -53.77 -64.88 -20.47
CA GLN A 230 -55.03 -65.30 -19.86
C GLN A 230 -56.18 -65.45 -20.87
N LEU A 231 -56.17 -64.69 -21.97
CA LEU A 231 -57.18 -64.79 -23.02
C LEU A 231 -56.96 -65.96 -24.00
N GLY A 232 -55.73 -66.49 -24.10
CA GLY A 232 -55.38 -67.60 -24.99
C GLY A 232 -55.57 -69.01 -24.41
N ASP A 233 -55.77 -69.12 -23.09
CA ASP A 233 -56.00 -70.39 -22.37
C ASP A 233 -57.51 -70.70 -22.16
N LEU A 234 -58.40 -70.01 -22.90
CA LEU A 234 -59.87 -70.22 -22.99
C LEU A 234 -60.25 -70.78 -24.36
#